data_AF-A0A520Y8N6-F1
#
_entry.id   AF-A0A520Y8N6-F1
#
_cell.length_a   1.000
_cell.length_b   1.000
_cell.length_c   1.000
_cell.angle_alpha   90.00
_cell.angle_beta   90.00
_cell.angle_gamma   90.00
#
_symmetry.space_group_name_H-M   'P 1'
#
loop_
_entity.id
_entity.type
_entity.pdbx_description
1 polymer ?
#
loop_
_entity_poly.entity_id
_entity_poly.type
_entity_poly.pdbx_seq_one_letter_code
_entity_poly.pdbx_strand_id
1 'polypeptide(L)'
;GEFVYTTMRCNSCHSLPAIKQLSDKGGQNISVALGGNGKRLKTDGELVSAIINPSHRITQSYLPQHTDAEGKSTMRKYNEVMTVSQLIDLVSFLQSQYEIPHDERILH
;
A
#
# COMPACT_ATOMS: atom_id res chain seq x y z
N GLY A 1 12.79 -4.54 1.74
CA GLY A 1 11.44 -3.95 1.82
C GLY A 1 10.47 -4.68 2.72
N GLU A 2 10.34 -6.00 2.62
CA GLU A 2 9.41 -6.78 3.48
C GLU A 2 9.63 -6.53 4.99
N PHE A 3 10.90 -6.46 5.42
CA PHE A 3 11.25 -6.09 6.78
C PHE A 3 10.64 -4.73 7.17
N VAL A 4 10.81 -3.70 6.33
CA VAL A 4 10.21 -2.37 6.57
C VAL A 4 8.69 -2.46 6.63
N TYR A 5 8.06 -3.19 5.68
CA TYR A 5 6.61 -3.38 5.61
C TYR A 5 6.04 -3.97 6.91
N THR A 6 6.72 -4.96 7.49
CA THR A 6 6.28 -5.62 8.73
C THR A 6 6.65 -4.84 9.99
N THR A 7 7.87 -4.30 10.10
CA THR A 7 8.30 -3.57 11.30
C THR A 7 7.61 -2.22 11.45
N MET A 8 7.32 -1.54 10.33
CA MET A 8 6.53 -0.31 10.33
C MET A 8 5.03 -0.60 10.44
N ARG A 9 4.63 -1.87 10.46
CA ARG A 9 3.24 -2.35 10.60
C ARG A 9 2.33 -1.91 9.47
N CYS A 10 2.83 -1.80 8.24
CA CYS A 10 2.00 -1.58 7.06
C CYS A 10 0.95 -2.70 6.91
N ASN A 11 1.28 -3.91 7.36
CA ASN A 11 0.39 -5.08 7.39
C ASN A 11 -0.70 -5.05 8.47
N SER A 12 -0.92 -3.94 9.17
CA SER A 12 -2.14 -3.77 10.00
C SER A 12 -3.34 -3.25 9.21
N CYS A 13 -3.09 -2.63 8.05
CA CYS A 13 -4.12 -2.06 7.19
C CYS A 13 -4.06 -2.59 5.76
N HIS A 14 -2.88 -3.05 5.32
CA HIS A 14 -2.67 -3.59 3.99
C HIS A 14 -2.48 -5.10 4.05
N SER A 15 -3.07 -5.83 3.10
CA SER A 15 -2.84 -7.27 2.95
C SER A 15 -1.92 -7.56 1.76
N LEU A 16 -1.04 -8.54 1.94
CA LEU A 16 -0.27 -9.19 0.89
C LEU A 16 -0.43 -10.71 1.06
N PRO A 17 -0.57 -11.50 -0.02
CA PRO A 17 -0.86 -12.94 0.08
C PRO A 17 0.16 -13.73 0.94
N ALA A 18 1.44 -13.36 0.86
CA ALA A 18 2.51 -14.05 1.57
C ALA A 18 2.77 -13.55 3.00
N ILE A 19 2.10 -12.48 3.44
CA ILE A 19 2.38 -11.84 4.73
C ILE A 19 1.16 -11.91 5.65
N LYS A 20 1.38 -12.43 6.86
CA LYS A 20 0.35 -12.45 7.90
C LYS A 20 -0.13 -11.04 8.19
N GLN A 21 -1.42 -10.80 7.97
CA GLN A 21 -2.08 -9.54 8.34
C GLN A 21 -2.19 -9.44 9.86
N LEU A 22 -1.82 -8.29 10.41
CA LEU A 22 -2.01 -7.96 11.81
C LEU A 22 -3.42 -7.41 12.01
N SER A 23 -4.00 -7.71 13.17
CA SER A 23 -5.21 -7.03 13.61
C SER A 23 -4.91 -5.54 13.78
N ASP A 24 -5.77 -4.68 13.22
CA ASP A 24 -5.72 -3.27 13.56
C ASP A 24 -6.01 -3.11 15.06
N LYS A 25 -5.18 -2.31 15.74
CA LYS A 25 -5.36 -2.01 17.17
C LYS A 25 -6.62 -1.17 17.41
N GLY A 26 -7.19 -0.55 16.37
CA GLY A 26 -8.42 0.24 16.44
C GLY A 26 -9.72 -0.55 16.31
N GLY A 27 -9.68 -1.87 16.08
CA GLY A 27 -10.88 -2.69 15.88
C GLY A 27 -11.61 -2.42 14.56
N GLN A 28 -11.06 -1.57 13.69
CA GLN A 28 -11.56 -1.36 12.34
C GLN A 28 -10.98 -2.47 11.45
N ASN A 29 -11.84 -3.25 10.79
CA ASN A 29 -11.42 -4.29 9.85
C ASN A 29 -10.94 -3.67 8.51
N ILE A 30 -10.01 -2.73 8.61
CA ILE A 30 -9.38 -2.05 7.48
C ILE A 30 -8.42 -3.03 6.82
N SER A 31 -8.74 -3.48 5.61
CA SER A 31 -7.90 -4.39 4.84
C SER A 31 -7.88 -3.97 3.37
N VAL A 32 -6.80 -3.32 2.95
CA VAL A 32 -6.55 -2.92 1.56
C VAL A 32 -5.55 -3.87 0.94
N ALA A 33 -6.01 -4.69 -0.01
CA ALA A 33 -5.12 -5.59 -0.74
C ALA A 33 -4.12 -4.82 -1.61
N LEU A 34 -2.85 -5.19 -1.51
CA LEU A 34 -1.77 -4.70 -2.38
C LEU A 34 -1.28 -5.83 -3.29
N GLY A 35 -0.62 -5.46 -4.39
CA GLY A 35 -0.11 -6.41 -5.38
C GLY A 35 -1.17 -7.01 -6.30
N GLY A 36 -0.79 -8.11 -6.96
CA GLY A 36 -1.62 -8.88 -7.87
C GLY A 36 -1.77 -8.29 -9.29
N ASN A 37 -2.69 -8.88 -10.06
CA ASN A 37 -2.98 -8.50 -11.45
C ASN A 37 -3.75 -7.17 -11.52
N GLY A 38 -3.00 -6.07 -11.50
CA GLY A 38 -3.56 -4.74 -11.72
C GLY A 38 -3.80 -4.46 -13.22
N LYS A 39 -4.72 -3.54 -13.53
CA LYS A 39 -4.90 -3.05 -14.92
C LYS A 39 -3.64 -2.42 -15.53
N ARG A 40 -2.72 -1.96 -14.67
CA ARG A 40 -1.40 -1.42 -15.00
C ARG A 40 -0.49 -1.58 -13.78
N LEU A 41 0.80 -1.80 -14.01
CA LEU A 41 1.83 -1.72 -12.97
C LEU A 41 1.82 -0.34 -12.28
N LYS A 42 1.99 -0.36 -10.97
CA LYS A 42 2.25 0.87 -10.20
C LYS A 42 3.68 1.31 -10.44
N THR A 43 3.89 2.58 -10.76
CA THR A 43 5.24 3.13 -10.85
C THR A 43 5.79 3.42 -9.47
N ASP A 44 7.12 3.50 -9.35
CA ASP A 44 7.79 3.88 -8.11
C ASP A 44 7.30 5.26 -7.61
N GLY A 45 7.10 6.20 -8.53
CA GLY A 45 6.55 7.53 -8.22
C GLY A 45 5.13 7.47 -7.65
N GLU A 46 4.27 6.59 -8.17
CA GLU A 46 2.93 6.37 -7.62
C GLU A 46 2.99 5.78 -6.20
N LEU A 47 3.87 4.80 -5.97
CA LEU A 47 4.05 4.17 -4.65
C LEU A 47 4.66 5.13 -3.63
N VAL A 48 5.73 5.85 -3.99
CA VAL A 48 6.35 6.88 -3.16
C VAL A 48 5.32 7.92 -2.76
N SER A 49 4.57 8.46 -3.73
CA SER A 49 3.56 9.50 -3.48
C SER A 49 2.48 9.03 -2.50
N ALA A 50 2.00 7.79 -2.65
CA ALA A 50 1.01 7.20 -1.76
C ALA A 50 1.52 7.03 -0.32
N ILE A 51 2.81 6.74 -0.13
CA ILE A 51 3.42 6.56 1.19
C ILE A 51 3.68 7.90 1.88
N ILE A 52 4.24 8.89 1.17
CA ILE A 52 4.65 10.18 1.76
C ILE A 52 3.48 11.17 1.90
N ASN A 53 2.40 10.95 1.14
CA ASN A 53 1.20 11.79 1.15
C ASN A 53 -0.07 10.91 1.02
N PRO A 54 -0.45 10.16 2.07
CA PRO A 54 -1.54 9.20 1.99
C PRO A 54 -2.93 9.84 1.75
N SER A 55 -3.09 11.12 2.05
CA SER A 55 -4.33 11.86 1.74
C SER A 55 -4.40 12.36 0.29
N HIS A 56 -3.32 12.24 -0.50
CA HIS A 56 -3.28 12.79 -1.86
C HIS A 56 -4.35 12.20 -2.78
N ARG A 57 -4.61 10.89 -2.64
CA ARG A 57 -5.54 10.17 -3.49
C ARG A 57 -6.12 8.96 -2.75
N ILE A 58 -7.35 9.11 -2.29
CA ILE A 58 -8.16 8.02 -1.72
C ILE A 58 -9.36 7.84 -2.65
N THR A 59 -9.65 6.61 -3.07
CA THR A 59 -10.83 6.39 -3.92
C THR A 59 -12.10 6.56 -3.10
N GLN A 60 -13.17 7.06 -3.73
CA GLN A 60 -14.44 7.37 -3.06
C GLN A 60 -14.98 6.20 -2.24
N SER A 61 -14.81 4.97 -2.74
CA SER A 61 -15.21 3.72 -2.08
C SER A 61 -14.53 3.49 -0.73
N TYR A 62 -13.34 4.06 -0.52
CA TYR A 62 -12.56 3.89 0.70
C TYR A 62 -12.71 5.07 1.68
N LEU A 63 -13.30 6.20 1.28
CA LEU A 63 -13.41 7.35 2.19
C LEU A 63 -14.07 7.02 3.55
N PRO A 64 -15.24 6.35 3.62
CA PRO A 64 -15.94 6.17 4.90
C PRO A 64 -15.18 5.35 5.95
N GLN A 65 -14.22 4.52 5.53
CA GLN A 65 -13.48 3.61 6.41
C GLN A 65 -12.01 4.00 6.57
N HIS A 66 -11.50 4.90 5.72
CA HIS A 66 -10.07 5.21 5.64
C HIS A 66 -9.75 6.69 5.85
N THR A 67 -10.74 7.52 6.20
CA THR A 67 -10.52 8.93 6.54
C THR A 67 -11.04 9.32 7.92
N ASP A 68 -10.43 10.34 8.52
CA ASP A 68 -10.93 11.03 9.71
C ASP A 68 -12.12 11.94 9.39
N ALA A 69 -12.64 12.65 10.40
CA ALA A 69 -13.78 13.55 10.26
C ALA A 69 -13.50 14.73 9.30
N GLU A 70 -12.22 15.05 9.08
CA GLU A 70 -11.72 16.08 8.19
C GLU A 70 -11.41 15.55 6.77
N GLY A 71 -11.67 14.26 6.51
CA GLY A 71 -11.44 13.62 5.21
C GLY A 71 -9.97 13.29 4.92
N LYS A 72 -9.08 13.28 5.92
CA LYS A 72 -7.68 12.90 5.76
C LYS A 72 -7.48 11.43 6.05
N SER A 73 -6.51 10.80 5.37
CA SER A 73 -6.19 9.39 5.58
C SER A 73 -5.89 9.08 7.05
N THR A 74 -6.46 7.99 7.55
CA THR A 74 -6.09 7.41 8.86
C THR A 74 -4.77 6.63 8.82
N MET A 75 -4.15 6.50 7.64
CA MET A 75 -2.83 5.90 7.50
C MET A 75 -1.80 6.72 8.29
N ARG A 76 -0.98 6.02 9.08
CA ARG A 76 0.11 6.63 9.83
C ARG A 76 1.05 7.41 8.90
N LYS A 77 1.47 8.60 9.32
CA LYS A 77 2.51 9.37 8.65
C LYS A 77 3.89 8.77 8.95
N TYR A 78 4.65 8.50 7.91
CA TYR A 78 5.98 7.90 8.02
C TYR A 78 7.12 8.89 7.75
N ASN A 79 6.82 10.10 7.27
CA ASN A 79 7.80 11.10 6.82
C ASN A 79 8.83 11.51 7.89
N GLU A 80 8.49 11.35 9.18
CA GLU A 80 9.35 11.71 10.31
C GLU A 80 10.11 10.51 10.90
N VAL A 81 9.73 9.28 10.54
CA VAL A 81 10.21 8.04 11.21
C VAL A 81 10.81 7.01 10.24
N MET A 82 10.57 7.17 8.94
CA MET A 82 11.09 6.31 7.89
C MET A 82 12.24 7.02 7.17
N THR A 83 13.39 6.36 7.10
CA THR A 83 14.54 6.86 6.32
C THR A 83 14.28 6.73 4.82
N VAL A 84 15.02 7.50 4.01
CA VAL A 84 14.95 7.40 2.54
C VAL A 84 15.32 5.99 2.06
N SER A 85 16.32 5.35 2.65
CA SER A 85 16.69 3.97 2.32
C SER A 85 15.56 2.98 2.61
N GLN A 86 14.88 3.11 3.76
CA GLN A 86 13.73 2.27 4.09
C GLN A 86 12.55 2.50 3.12
N LEU A 87 12.33 3.74 2.68
CA LEU A 87 11.32 4.06 1.67
C LEU A 87 11.65 3.40 0.33
N ILE A 88 12.89 3.48 -0.14
CA ILE A 88 13.35 2.84 -1.38
C ILE A 88 13.16 1.32 -1.28
N ASP A 89 13.62 0.72 -0.17
CA ASP A 89 13.48 -0.71 0.06
C ASP A 89 12.01 -1.16 0.08
N LEU A 90 11.13 -0.36 0.71
CA LEU A 90 9.70 -0.63 0.79
C LEU A 90 9.06 -0.53 -0.60
N VAL A 91 9.36 0.52 -1.37
CA VAL A 91 8.81 0.72 -2.72
C VAL A 91 9.24 -0.41 -3.64
N SER A 92 10.52 -0.77 -3.64
CA SER A 92 11.03 -1.89 -4.45
C SER A 92 10.31 -3.21 -4.10
N PHE A 93 10.12 -3.47 -2.80
CA PHE A 93 9.38 -4.65 -2.36
C PHE A 93 7.90 -4.62 -2.78
N LEU A 94 7.22 -3.49 -2.65
CA LEU A 94 5.82 -3.36 -3.05
C LEU A 94 5.66 -3.51 -4.56
N GLN A 95 6.57 -2.94 -5.35
CA GLN A 95 6.57 -3.07 -6.80
C GLN A 95 6.69 -4.54 -7.22
N SER A 96 7.53 -5.33 -6.54
CA SER A 96 7.68 -6.75 -6.84
C SER A 96 6.43 -7.60 -6.51
N GLN A 97 5.41 -7.03 -5.85
CA GLN A 97 4.14 -7.72 -5.58
C GLN A 97 3.13 -7.53 -6.72
N TYR A 98 3.41 -6.68 -7.72
CA TYR A 98 2.52 -6.43 -8.84
C TYR A 98 2.96 -7.21 -10.07
N GLU A 99 1.99 -7.85 -10.71
CA GLU A 99 2.19 -8.61 -11.94
C GLU A 99 1.57 -7.85 -13.12
N ILE A 100 2.16 -7.98 -14.30
CA ILE A 100 1.54 -7.56 -15.56
C ILE A 100 0.55 -8.66 -15.93
N PRO A 101 -0.72 -8.36 -16.20
CA PRO A 101 -1.61 -9.35 -16.79
C PRO A 101 -1.01 -9.83 -18.12
N HIS A 102 -0.78 -11.13 -18.25
CA HIS A 102 -0.45 -11.73 -19.55
C HIS A 102 -1.62 -11.45 -20.51
N ASP A 103 -1.40 -10.66 -21.56
CA ASP A 103 -2.37 -10.52 -22.65
C ASP A 103 -2.25 -11.76 -23.55
N GLU A 104 -3.14 -12.75 -23.35
CA GLU A 104 -3.20 -13.97 -24.17
C GLU A 104 -3.53 -13.68 -25.66
N ARG A 105 -3.89 -12.45 -26.04
CA ARG A 105 -4.23 -12.09 -27.43
C ARG A 105 -3.02 -11.76 -28.32
N ILE A 106 -1.80 -11.84 -27.82
CA ILE A 106 -0.58 -11.54 -28.61
C ILE A 106 -0.04 -12.81 -29.32
N LEU A 107 -0.66 -13.98 -29.14
CA LEU A 107 -0.21 -15.26 -29.72
C LEU A 107 -1.06 -15.81 -30.88
N HIS A 108 -1.99 -15.03 -31.45
CA HIS A 108 -2.80 -15.45 -32.60
C HIS A 108 -2.80 -14.43 -33.73
#